data_AF-A0AAU1JVW1-F1
#
_entry.id   AF-A0AAU1JVW1-F1
#
_cell.length_a   1.000
_cell.length_b   1.000
_cell.length_c   1.000
_cell.angle_alpha   90.00
_cell.angle_beta   90.00
_cell.angle_gamma   90.00
#
_symmetry.space_group_name_H-M   'P 1'
#
loop_
_entity.id
_entity.type
_entity.pdbx_description
1 polymer ?
#
loop_
_entity_poly.entity_id
_entity_poly.type
_entity_poly.pdbx_seq_one_letter_code
_entity_poly.pdbx_strand_id
1 'polypeptide(L)'
;MTWNQTHERYRLLNEAEAELRSGVARRLPWSPAHAEAFGTPERLAQALRHRWRIRFQAQLDPTLSQEEYEATFADLLADLAPLMGRIGTHEFREELADASA
;
A
#
# COMPACT_ATOMS: atom_id res chain seq x y z
N MET A 1 4.15 13.01 17.81
CA MET A 1 4.20 13.12 16.34
C MET A 1 4.16 14.60 15.99
N THR A 2 5.25 15.15 15.44
CA THR A 2 5.25 16.54 14.96
C THR A 2 4.59 16.62 13.59
N TRP A 3 4.11 17.79 13.19
CA TRP A 3 3.56 18.03 11.84
C TRP A 3 4.50 17.51 10.73
N ASN A 4 5.81 17.71 10.92
CA ASN A 4 6.82 17.30 9.96
C ASN A 4 6.95 15.76 9.85
N GLN A 5 6.88 15.04 10.99
CA GLN A 5 6.84 13.56 10.98
C GLN A 5 5.59 13.01 10.30
N THR A 6 4.44 13.67 10.49
CA THR A 6 3.20 13.26 9.85
C THR A 6 3.29 13.44 8.33
N HIS A 7 3.79 14.59 7.87
CA HIS A 7 3.95 14.88 6.45
C HIS A 7 4.94 13.91 5.79
N GLU A 8 6.07 13.62 6.43
CA GLU A 8 7.06 12.68 5.92
C GLU A 8 6.50 11.26 5.82
N ARG A 9 5.76 10.81 6.83
CA ARG A 9 5.09 9.51 6.81
C ARG A 9 4.09 9.41 5.66
N TYR A 10 3.34 10.47 5.35
CA TYR A 10 2.44 10.51 4.19
C TYR A 10 3.19 10.51 2.86
N ARG A 11 4.31 11.24 2.78
CA ARG A 11 5.18 11.26 1.60
C ARG A 11 5.69 9.86 1.28
N LEU A 12 6.30 9.19 2.24
CA LEU A 12 6.80 7.82 2.07
C LEU A 12 5.69 6.84 1.68
N LEU A 13 4.49 7.01 2.25
CA LEU A 13 3.32 6.19 1.87
C LEU A 13 2.87 6.43 0.42
N ASN A 14 2.94 7.68 -0.07
CA ASN A 14 2.65 8.01 -1.47
C ASN A 14 3.67 7.42 -2.43
N GLU A 15 4.96 7.55 -2.11
CA GLU A 15 6.05 7.03 -2.92
C GLU A 15 5.97 5.51 -3.02
N ALA A 16 5.81 4.82 -1.89
CA ALA A 16 5.65 3.37 -1.84
C ALA A 16 4.44 2.88 -2.67
N GLU A 17 3.31 3.59 -2.58
CA GLU A 17 2.14 3.26 -3.38
C GLU A 17 2.35 3.49 -4.87
N ALA A 18 2.96 4.61 -5.27
CA ALA A 18 3.24 4.92 -6.66
C ALA A 18 4.17 3.87 -7.30
N GLU A 19 5.18 3.44 -6.56
CA GLU A 19 6.11 2.40 -7.01
C GLU A 19 5.39 1.06 -7.19
N LEU A 20 4.54 0.68 -6.24
CA LEU A 20 3.72 -0.53 -6.36
C LEU A 20 2.75 -0.45 -7.54
N ARG A 21 2.16 0.72 -7.81
CA ARG A 21 1.24 0.94 -8.95
C ARG A 21 1.93 0.95 -10.29
N SER A 22 3.18 1.42 -10.36
CA SER A 22 3.97 1.40 -11.59
C SER A 22 4.20 -0.03 -12.13
N GLY A 23 4.05 -1.05 -11.28
CA GLY A 23 4.34 -2.44 -11.63
C GLY A 23 5.83 -2.76 -11.68
N VAL A 24 6.71 -1.78 -11.47
CA VAL A 24 8.16 -1.97 -11.37
C VAL A 24 8.50 -2.72 -10.10
N ALA A 25 7.91 -2.32 -8.97
CA ALA A 25 8.07 -3.02 -7.71
C ALA A 25 7.22 -4.31 -7.69
N ARG A 26 7.91 -5.45 -7.65
CA ARG A 26 7.25 -6.76 -7.46
C ARG A 26 6.95 -7.08 -5.98
N ARG A 27 7.35 -6.18 -5.08
CA ARG A 27 7.39 -6.37 -3.63
C ARG A 27 7.31 -5.01 -2.94
N LEU A 28 6.92 -4.98 -1.66
CA LEU A 28 6.87 -3.74 -0.88
C LEU A 28 8.24 -3.03 -0.88
N PRO A 29 8.29 -1.76 -1.30
CA PRO A 29 9.50 -0.95 -1.21
C PRO A 29 9.84 -0.66 0.25
N TRP A 30 11.09 -0.92 0.62
CA TRP A 30 11.58 -0.77 1.98
C TRP A 30 12.93 -0.05 1.98
N SER A 31 13.04 1.01 2.78
CA SER A 31 14.25 1.83 2.89
C SER A 31 14.44 2.29 4.34
N PRO A 32 15.62 2.84 4.72
CA PRO A 32 15.85 3.37 6.07
C PRO A 32 14.84 4.45 6.48
N ALA A 33 14.39 5.29 5.53
CA ALA A 33 13.35 6.29 5.80
C ALA A 33 12.00 5.64 6.16
N HIS A 34 11.66 4.51 5.53
CA HIS A 34 10.50 3.72 5.91
C HIS A 34 10.65 3.11 7.31
N ALA A 35 11.86 2.64 7.66
CA ALA A 35 12.15 2.14 9.00
C ALA A 35 11.99 3.23 10.06
N GLU A 36 12.43 4.46 9.79
CA GLU A 36 12.23 5.60 10.70
C GLU A 36 10.75 5.97 10.86
N ALA A 37 9.98 5.99 9.77
CA ALA A 37 8.59 6.43 9.77
C ALA A 37 7.57 5.37 10.23
N PHE A 38 7.82 4.09 9.93
CA PHE A 38 6.90 2.97 10.15
C PHE A 38 7.44 1.92 11.12
N GLY A 39 8.75 1.87 11.36
CA GLY A 39 9.41 0.92 12.26
C GLY A 39 9.65 -0.44 11.62
N THR A 40 8.64 -1.03 10.99
CA THR A 40 8.77 -2.37 10.37
C THR A 40 8.08 -2.43 9.00
N PRO A 41 8.51 -3.34 8.10
CA PRO A 41 7.85 -3.57 6.82
C PRO A 41 6.37 -3.92 6.97
N GLU A 42 6.00 -4.66 8.01
CA GLU A 42 4.61 -5.06 8.29
C GLU A 42 3.74 -3.85 8.62
N ARG A 43 4.30 -2.85 9.31
CA ARG A 43 3.58 -1.60 9.62
C ARG A 43 3.39 -0.73 8.39
N LEU A 44 4.36 -0.70 7.47
CA LEU A 44 4.19 -0.06 6.17
C LEU A 44 3.13 -0.79 5.33
N ALA A 45 3.20 -2.12 5.24
CA ALA A 45 2.20 -2.95 4.58
C ALA A 45 0.80 -2.71 5.16
N GLN A 46 0.65 -2.68 6.49
CA GLN A 46 -0.62 -2.40 7.15
C GLN A 46 -1.13 -0.99 6.84
N ALA A 47 -0.24 0.02 6.82
CA ALA A 47 -0.60 1.39 6.46
C ALA A 47 -1.12 1.49 5.01
N LEU A 48 -0.47 0.82 4.06
CA LEU A 48 -0.90 0.76 2.67
C LEU A 48 -2.25 0.05 2.52
N ARG A 49 -2.42 -1.12 3.14
CA ARG A 49 -3.70 -1.85 3.17
C ARG A 49 -4.84 -0.99 3.73
N HIS A 50 -4.58 -0.30 4.84
CA HIS A 50 -5.57 0.57 5.47
C HIS A 50 -5.97 1.72 4.54
N ARG A 51 -4.98 2.37 3.91
CA ARG A 51 -5.22 3.46 2.96
C ARG A 51 -6.07 3.00 1.77
N TRP A 52 -5.76 1.85 1.20
CA TRP A 52 -6.54 1.31 0.08
C TRP A 52 -7.95 0.94 0.48
N ARG A 53 -8.16 0.39 1.67
CA ARG A 53 -9.51 0.14 2.17
C ARG A 53 -10.33 1.43 2.26
N ILE A 54 -9.74 2.53 2.75
CA ILE A 54 -10.43 3.83 2.80
C ILE A 54 -10.77 4.32 1.39
N ARG A 55 -9.81 4.25 0.45
CA ARG A 55 -10.06 4.66 -0.95
C ARG A 55 -11.10 3.79 -1.65
N PHE A 56 -11.09 2.50 -1.38
CA PHE A 56 -12.07 1.54 -1.89
C PHE A 56 -13.47 1.89 -1.38
N GLN A 57 -13.62 2.10 -0.07
CA GLN A 57 -14.88 2.51 0.53
C GLN A 57 -15.37 3.87 0.03
N ALA A 58 -14.46 4.82 -0.21
CA ALA A 58 -14.81 6.15 -0.71
C ALA A 58 -15.27 6.16 -2.18
N GLN A 59 -14.87 5.16 -2.98
CA GLN A 59 -15.26 5.04 -4.40
C GLN A 59 -16.59 4.31 -4.59
N LEU A 60 -17.09 3.61 -3.57
CA LEU A 60 -18.39 2.97 -3.58
C LEU A 60 -19.45 3.98 -3.12
N ASP A 61 -20.15 4.58 -4.08
CA ASP A 61 -21.26 5.48 -3.77
C ASP A 61 -22.49 4.65 -3.33
N PRO A 62 -23.07 4.93 -2.14
CA PRO A 62 -24.24 4.19 -1.64
C PRO A 62 -25.53 4.42 -2.45
N THR A 63 -25.52 5.36 -3.40
CA THR A 63 -26.66 5.67 -4.28
C THR A 63 -26.65 4.93 -5.60
N LEU A 64 -25.59 4.15 -5.90
CA LEU A 64 -25.51 3.31 -7.09
C LEU A 64 -26.62 2.26 -7.09
N SER A 65 -27.13 1.92 -8.28
CA SER A 65 -27.93 0.71 -8.43
C SER A 65 -27.08 -0.53 -8.12
N GLN A 66 -27.73 -1.66 -7.81
CA GLN A 66 -27.04 -2.91 -7.48
C GLN A 66 -26.07 -3.34 -8.61
N GLU A 67 -26.47 -3.20 -9.87
CA GLU A 67 -25.65 -3.56 -11.04
C GLU A 67 -24.42 -2.64 -11.16
N GLU A 68 -24.58 -1.33 -10.96
CA GLU A 68 -23.48 -0.37 -10.98
C GLU A 68 -22.52 -0.56 -9.80
N TYR A 69 -23.07 -0.89 -8.63
CA TYR A 69 -22.27 -1.20 -7.44
C TYR A 69 -21.39 -2.43 -7.67
N GLU A 70 -21.96 -3.52 -8.20
CA GLU A 70 -21.22 -4.76 -8.47
C GLU A 70 -20.14 -4.56 -9.54
N ALA A 71 -20.45 -3.82 -10.61
CA ALA A 71 -19.47 -3.48 -11.64
C ALA A 71 -18.32 -2.63 -11.08
N THR A 72 -18.64 -1.59 -10.30
CA THR A 72 -17.64 -0.73 -9.65
C THR A 72 -16.80 -1.51 -8.65
N PHE A 73 -17.43 -2.37 -7.85
CA PHE A 73 -16.76 -3.23 -6.89
C PHE A 73 -15.78 -4.21 -7.57
N ALA A 74 -16.20 -4.83 -8.67
CA ALA A 74 -15.37 -5.76 -9.44
C ALA A 74 -14.16 -5.06 -10.07
N ASP A 75 -14.35 -3.86 -10.66
CA ASP A 75 -13.27 -3.06 -11.24
C ASP A 75 -12.24 -2.65 -10.18
N LEU A 76 -12.73 -2.15 -9.04
CA LEU A 76 -11.87 -1.77 -7.91
C LEU A 76 -11.10 -2.97 -7.34
N LEU A 77 -11.72 -4.15 -7.26
CA LEU A 77 -11.02 -5.37 -6.85
C LEU A 77 -9.96 -5.80 -7.85
N ALA A 78 -10.22 -5.68 -9.15
CA ALA A 78 -9.26 -6.01 -10.19
C ALA A 78 -8.01 -5.10 -10.14
N ASP A 79 -8.17 -3.80 -9.84
CA ASP A 79 -7.06 -2.86 -9.62
C ASP A 79 -6.25 -3.21 -8.36
N LEU A 80 -6.94 -3.56 -7.27
CA LEU A 80 -6.31 -3.81 -5.97
C LEU A 80 -5.65 -5.18 -5.85
N ALA A 81 -6.16 -6.22 -6.53
CA ALA A 81 -5.65 -7.58 -6.45
C ALA A 81 -4.13 -7.70 -6.71
N PRO A 82 -3.56 -7.16 -7.80
CA PRO A 82 -2.12 -7.23 -8.05
C PRO A 82 -1.30 -6.47 -7.00
N LEU A 83 -1.83 -5.35 -6.49
CA LEU A 83 -1.19 -4.56 -5.44
C LEU A 83 -1.17 -5.30 -4.10
N MET A 84 -2.30 -5.92 -3.74
CA MET A 84 -2.43 -6.72 -2.52
C MET A 84 -1.57 -7.98 -2.57
N GLY A 85 -1.40 -8.60 -3.75
CA GLY A 85 -0.43 -9.68 -3.95
C GLY A 85 0.99 -9.23 -3.58
N ARG A 86 1.44 -8.08 -4.10
CA ARG A 86 2.78 -7.53 -3.82
C ARG A 86 3.01 -7.17 -2.35
N ILE A 87 1.94 -6.90 -1.59
CA ILE A 87 1.97 -6.67 -0.13
C ILE A 87 1.77 -7.99 0.68
N GLY A 88 1.18 -9.01 0.08
CA GLY A 88 0.85 -10.30 0.73
C GLY A 88 1.95 -11.35 0.65
N THR A 89 2.81 -11.30 -0.37
CA THR A 89 3.89 -12.28 -0.61
C THR A 89 5.12 -12.10 0.30
N HIS A 90 5.01 -11.36 1.41
CA HIS A 90 6.15 -11.03 2.28
C HIS A 90 6.55 -12.15 3.24
N GLU A 91 7.21 -13.17 2.69
CA GLU A 91 8.30 -13.85 3.38
C GLU A 91 9.57 -12.98 3.29
N PHE A 92 9.63 -11.91 4.09
CA PHE A 92 10.77 -10.98 4.13
C PHE A 92 11.93 -11.55 4.96
N ARG A 93 12.55 -12.65 4.49
CA ARG A 93 13.68 -13.27 5.20
C ARG A 93 15.02 -13.20 4.45
N GLU A 94 15.03 -13.07 3.12
CA GLU A 94 16.25 -13.39 2.36
C GLU A 94 17.11 -12.20 1.89
N GLU A 95 16.60 -10.97 1.77
CA GLU A 95 17.40 -9.84 1.21
C GLU A 95 17.88 -8.77 2.19
N LEU A 96 17.45 -8.81 3.45
CA LEU A 96 18.10 -8.01 4.50
C LEU A 96 19.49 -8.57 4.87
N ALA A 97 19.86 -9.74 4.35
CA ALA A 97 21.19 -10.31 4.47
C ALA A 97 22.21 -9.72 3.46
N ASP A 98 21.76 -9.11 2.36
CA ASP A 98 22.63 -8.59 1.29
C ASP A 98 22.85 -7.07 1.40
N ALA A 99 21.85 -6.32 1.88
CA ALA A 99 21.92 -4.86 2.04
C ALA A 99 22.68 -4.37 3.29
N SER A 100 23.37 -5.27 4.01
CA SER A 100 24.29 -4.93 5.11
C SER A 100 25.73 -5.41 4.87
N ALA A 101 26.08 -5.73 3.62
CA ALA A 101 27.46 -6.02 3.19
C ALA A 101 28.12 -4.80 2.51
#